data_AF-A0A7S1CEY5-F1
#
_entry.id   AF-A0A7S1CEY5-F1
#
_cell.length_a   1.000
_cell.length_b   1.000
_cell.length_c   1.000
_cell.angle_alpha   90.00
_cell.angle_beta   90.00
_cell.angle_gamma   90.00
#
_symmetry.space_group_name_H-M   'P 1'
#
loop_
_entity.id
_entity.type
_entity.pdbx_description
1 polymer ?
#
loop_
_entity_poly.entity_id
_entity_poly.type
_entity_poly.pdbx_seq_one_letter_code
_entity_poly.pdbx_strand_id
1 'polypeptide(L)'
;ARMAHLMGVLAGAFGRFAQASLAKLDLWSGPFAEVRAGLREAAKIAERFNAATVELTGTFWSAHSHRPWGGKPFQDGFLRLLAARLEEILRVRTTHEELRRLLSPDEQRDLRVADAFKP
;
A
#
# COMPACT_ATOMS: atom_id res chain seq x y z
N ALA A 1 15.20 -21.78 4.05
CA ALA A 1 14.83 -21.53 5.46
C ALA A 1 15.33 -20.17 5.96
N ARG A 2 16.63 -19.97 6.24
CA ARG A 2 17.16 -18.72 6.84
C ARG A 2 16.86 -17.45 6.03
N MET A 3 17.04 -17.50 4.71
CA MET A 3 16.88 -16.32 3.86
C MET A 3 15.41 -15.94 3.65
N ALA A 4 14.53 -16.93 3.50
CA ALA A 4 13.07 -16.73 3.49
C ALA A 4 12.60 -16.08 4.80
N HIS A 5 13.12 -16.53 5.94
CA HIS A 5 12.82 -15.94 7.23
C HIS A 5 13.28 -14.49 7.33
N LEU A 6 14.51 -14.18 6.89
CA LEU A 6 15.01 -12.81 6.85
C LEU A 6 14.14 -11.90 5.99
N MET A 7 13.75 -12.34 4.79
CA MET A 7 12.85 -11.60 3.92
C MET A 7 11.49 -11.35 4.59
N GLY A 8 10.93 -12.33 5.30
CA GLY A 8 9.70 -12.15 6.08
C GLY A 8 9.85 -11.14 7.24
N VAL A 9 10.97 -11.15 7.95
CA VAL A 9 11.26 -10.15 9.01
C VAL A 9 11.34 -8.74 8.42
N LEU A 10 12.02 -8.58 7.30
CA LEU A 10 12.11 -7.30 6.58
C LEU A 10 10.73 -6.85 6.08
N ALA A 11 9.94 -7.75 5.50
CA ALA A 11 8.59 -7.44 5.06
C ALA A 11 7.72 -6.90 6.20
N GLY A 12 7.76 -7.56 7.36
CA GLY A 12 7.07 -7.11 8.57
C GLY A 12 7.57 -5.74 9.05
N ALA A 13 8.88 -5.46 8.97
CA ALA A 13 9.43 -4.15 9.33
C ALA A 13 8.94 -3.04 8.39
N PHE A 14 8.94 -3.28 7.08
CA PHE A 14 8.42 -2.33 6.09
C PHE A 14 6.94 -2.03 6.30
N GLY A 15 6.11 -3.06 6.51
CA GLY A 15 4.68 -2.84 6.73
C GLY A 15 4.39 -2.09 8.03
N ARG A 16 5.10 -2.40 9.12
CA ARG A 16 4.98 -1.62 10.37
C ARG A 16 5.39 -0.16 10.17
N PHE A 17 6.48 0.09 9.43
CA PHE A 17 6.90 1.46 9.12
C PHE A 17 5.87 2.22 8.31
N ALA A 18 5.30 1.58 7.27
CA ALA A 18 4.24 2.16 6.47
C ALA A 18 3.00 2.50 7.32
N GLN A 19 2.53 1.54 8.13
CA GLN A 19 1.41 1.74 9.05
C GLN A 19 1.66 2.86 10.07
N ALA A 20 2.84 2.88 10.71
CA ALA A 20 3.19 3.91 11.68
C ALA A 20 3.33 5.30 11.05
N SER A 21 3.74 5.37 9.79
CA SER A 21 3.81 6.64 9.05
C SER A 21 2.41 7.16 8.72
N LEU A 22 1.51 6.28 8.27
CA LEU A 22 0.12 6.63 7.97
C LEU A 22 -0.72 6.93 9.21
N ALA A 23 -0.41 6.32 10.36
CA ALA A 23 -1.10 6.58 11.62
C ALA A 23 -0.97 8.03 12.13
N LYS A 24 -0.01 8.80 11.57
CA LYS A 24 0.17 10.22 11.86
C LYS A 24 -0.76 11.12 11.04
N LEU A 25 -1.46 10.55 10.06
CA LEU A 25 -2.37 11.26 9.17
C LEU A 25 -3.81 10.91 9.53
N ASP A 26 -4.69 11.90 9.45
CA ASP A 26 -6.12 11.64 9.36
C ASP A 26 -6.44 11.24 7.91
N LEU A 27 -6.54 9.93 7.65
CA LEU A 27 -6.76 9.40 6.31
C LEU A 27 -8.14 9.78 5.74
N TRP A 28 -9.11 10.12 6.59
CA TRP A 28 -10.49 10.29 6.18
C TRP A 28 -10.87 11.76 6.05
N SER A 29 -10.45 12.59 7.00
CA SER A 29 -10.81 14.01 7.05
C SER A 29 -9.61 14.96 6.93
N GLY A 30 -8.39 14.43 6.89
CA GLY A 30 -7.18 15.23 6.69
C GLY A 30 -7.03 15.80 5.27
N PRO A 31 -6.08 16.75 5.07
CA PRO A 31 -5.82 17.35 3.77
C PRO A 31 -5.50 16.30 2.70
N PHE A 32 -6.30 16.27 1.62
CA PHE A 32 -6.19 15.21 0.61
C PHE A 32 -4.81 15.11 -0.03
N ALA A 33 -4.10 16.22 -0.24
CA ALA A 33 -2.77 16.20 -0.84
C ALA A 33 -1.77 15.38 -0.01
N GLU A 34 -1.79 15.54 1.32
CA GLU A 34 -0.94 14.83 2.26
C GLU A 34 -1.35 13.36 2.38
N VAL A 35 -2.66 13.10 2.53
CA VAL A 35 -3.22 11.74 2.58
C VAL A 35 -2.86 10.96 1.32
N ARG A 36 -3.05 11.56 0.14
CA ARG A 36 -2.74 10.96 -1.16
C ARG A 36 -1.25 10.63 -1.27
N ALA A 37 -0.37 11.55 -0.87
CA ALA A 37 1.07 11.32 -0.90
C ALA A 37 1.47 10.18 0.04
N GLY A 38 0.96 10.20 1.28
CA GLY A 38 1.23 9.17 2.28
C GLY A 38 0.78 7.77 1.82
N LEU A 39 -0.46 7.64 1.33
CA LEU A 39 -1.00 6.36 0.84
C LEU A 39 -0.19 5.82 -0.34
N ARG A 40 0.18 6.68 -1.31
CA ARG A 40 0.98 6.28 -2.48
C ARG A 40 2.36 5.78 -2.09
N GLU A 41 3.08 6.53 -1.25
CA GLU A 41 4.44 6.14 -0.87
C GLU A 41 4.43 4.87 0.00
N ALA A 42 3.45 4.72 0.89
CA ALA A 42 3.29 3.52 1.70
C ALA A 42 2.97 2.26 0.86
N ALA A 43 2.07 2.36 -0.12
CA ALA A 43 1.76 1.28 -1.06
C ALA A 43 3.00 0.89 -1.88
N LYS A 44 3.71 1.89 -2.41
CA LYS A 44 4.92 1.72 -3.21
C LYS A 44 6.05 1.00 -2.46
N ILE A 45 6.22 1.27 -1.16
CA ILE A 45 7.20 0.53 -0.33
C ILE A 45 6.85 -0.96 -0.31
N ALA A 46 5.59 -1.30 -0.06
CA ALA A 46 5.12 -2.68 0.01
C ALA A 46 5.23 -3.42 -1.35
N GLU A 47 4.86 -2.75 -2.44
CA GLU A 47 4.98 -3.28 -3.80
C GLU A 47 6.43 -3.49 -4.21
N ARG A 48 7.29 -2.47 -3.99
CA ARG A 48 8.68 -2.51 -4.41
C ARG A 48 9.47 -3.60 -3.70
N PHE A 49 9.21 -3.81 -2.41
CA PHE A 49 9.82 -4.92 -1.69
C PHE A 49 9.42 -6.27 -2.28
N ASN A 50 8.14 -6.47 -2.57
CA ASN A 50 7.65 -7.70 -3.19
C ASN A 50 8.22 -7.90 -4.60
N ALA A 51 8.23 -6.86 -5.44
CA ALA A 51 8.82 -6.94 -6.78
C ALA A 51 10.31 -7.31 -6.73
N ALA A 52 11.09 -6.63 -5.88
CA ALA A 52 12.51 -6.88 -5.74
C ALA A 52 12.81 -8.30 -5.23
N THR A 53 12.04 -8.80 -4.27
CA THR A 53 12.25 -10.15 -3.73
C THR A 53 11.81 -11.25 -4.69
N VAL A 54 10.75 -11.03 -5.47
CA VAL A 54 10.36 -11.91 -6.59
C VAL A 54 11.47 -11.99 -7.63
N GLU A 55 12.00 -10.84 -8.07
CA GLU A 55 13.08 -10.79 -9.06
C GLU A 55 14.38 -11.44 -8.54
N LEU A 56 14.74 -11.13 -7.29
CA LEU A 56 15.92 -11.69 -6.63
C LEU A 56 15.88 -13.22 -6.56
N THR A 57 14.75 -13.77 -6.13
CA THR A 57 14.61 -15.21 -5.90
C THR A 57 14.24 -15.98 -7.16
N GLY A 58 13.52 -15.36 -8.10
CA GLY A 58 13.08 -15.97 -9.34
C GLY A 58 14.11 -15.90 -10.47
N THR A 59 14.88 -14.81 -10.56
CA THR A 59 15.79 -14.55 -11.69
C THR A 59 17.25 -14.62 -11.27
N PHE A 60 17.65 -13.85 -10.25
CA PHE A 60 19.06 -13.69 -9.93
C PHE A 60 19.64 -14.91 -9.22
N TRP A 61 18.95 -15.41 -8.19
CA TRP A 61 19.44 -16.55 -7.41
C TRP A 61 19.26 -17.89 -8.12
N SER A 62 18.29 -17.99 -9.02
CA SER A 62 18.09 -19.17 -9.86
C SER A 62 19.21 -19.32 -10.90
N ALA A 63 19.67 -18.23 -11.50
CA ALA A 63 20.68 -18.25 -12.57
C ALA A 63 22.14 -18.21 -12.08
N HIS A 64 22.44 -17.61 -10.91
CA HIS A 64 23.83 -17.22 -10.56
C HIS A 64 24.31 -17.65 -9.17
N SER A 65 23.57 -18.46 -8.40
CA SER A 65 23.99 -18.79 -7.04
C SER A 65 24.39 -20.27 -6.87
N HIS A 66 25.45 -20.50 -6.09
CA HIS A 66 25.85 -21.84 -5.66
C HIS A 66 24.79 -22.55 -4.80
N ARG A 67 23.78 -21.82 -4.32
CA ARG A 67 22.64 -22.32 -3.54
C ARG A 67 21.35 -21.67 -4.07
N PRO A 68 20.83 -22.12 -5.22
CA PRO A 68 19.68 -21.51 -5.85
C PRO A 68 18.48 -21.47 -4.93
N TRP A 69 17.63 -20.46 -5.12
CA TRP A 69 16.37 -20.38 -4.40
C TRP A 69 15.52 -21.61 -4.74
N GLY A 70 15.11 -22.34 -3.71
CA GLY A 70 14.27 -23.51 -3.87
C GLY A 70 12.80 -23.14 -3.93
N GLY A 71 12.14 -23.47 -5.03
CA GLY A 71 10.68 -23.33 -5.18
C GLY A 71 10.24 -22.03 -5.86
N LYS A 72 9.01 -21.60 -5.57
CA LYS A 72 8.43 -20.39 -6.17
C LYS A 72 9.15 -19.13 -5.67
N PRO A 73 9.24 -18.06 -6.49
CA PRO A 73 9.78 -16.78 -6.05
C PRO A 73 9.13 -16.32 -4.75
N PHE A 74 9.93 -15.75 -3.86
CA PHE A 74 9.46 -15.21 -2.59
C PHE A 74 8.51 -14.04 -2.83
N GLN A 75 7.36 -14.08 -2.17
CA GLN A 75 6.43 -12.96 -2.11
C GLN A 75 5.80 -12.95 -0.71
N ASP A 76 5.81 -11.78 -0.07
CA ASP A 76 5.20 -11.62 1.24
C ASP A 76 3.70 -11.29 1.10
N GLY A 77 2.87 -12.19 1.64
CA GLY A 77 1.41 -12.08 1.55
C GLY A 77 0.86 -10.87 2.30
N PHE A 78 1.47 -10.49 3.43
CA PHE A 78 1.04 -9.35 4.22
C PHE A 78 1.30 -8.04 3.49
N LEU A 79 2.50 -7.81 2.96
CA LEU A 79 2.80 -6.60 2.19
C LEU A 79 1.95 -6.51 0.91
N ARG A 80 1.67 -7.63 0.25
CA ARG A 80 0.79 -7.64 -0.93
C ARG A 80 -0.62 -7.18 -0.58
N LEU A 81 -1.19 -7.69 0.51
CA LEU A 81 -2.52 -7.29 0.98
C LEU A 81 -2.53 -5.84 1.49
N LEU A 82 -1.44 -5.41 2.15
CA LEU A 82 -1.28 -4.03 2.60
C LEU A 82 -1.29 -3.06 1.42
N ALA A 83 -0.50 -3.31 0.38
CA ALA A 83 -0.48 -2.49 -0.83
C ALA A 83 -1.89 -2.35 -1.44
N ALA A 84 -2.56 -3.49 -1.67
CA ALA A 84 -3.92 -3.50 -2.23
C ALA A 84 -4.92 -2.71 -1.38
N ARG A 85 -4.83 -2.80 -0.04
CA ARG A 85 -5.68 -2.05 0.86
C ARG A 85 -5.40 -0.55 0.81
N LEU A 86 -4.14 -0.15 0.75
CA LEU A 86 -3.75 1.26 0.67
C LEU A 86 -4.20 1.89 -0.66
N GLU A 87 -4.09 1.15 -1.76
CA GLU A 87 -4.64 1.58 -3.05
C GLU A 87 -6.16 1.73 -3.01
N GLU A 88 -6.87 0.81 -2.35
CA GLU A 88 -8.33 0.90 -2.20
C GLU A 88 -8.74 2.16 -1.44
N ILE A 89 -8.09 2.44 -0.31
CA ILE A 89 -8.33 3.66 0.47
C ILE A 89 -8.03 4.90 -0.39
N LEU A 90 -6.94 4.87 -1.15
CA LEU A 90 -6.58 5.95 -2.06
C LEU A 90 -7.64 6.17 -3.14
N ARG A 91 -8.16 5.10 -3.76
CA ARG A 91 -9.23 5.18 -4.76
C ARG A 91 -10.46 5.84 -4.15
N VAL A 92 -10.91 5.35 -2.98
CA VAL A 92 -12.09 5.88 -2.28
C VAL A 92 -11.93 7.37 -1.92
N ARG A 93 -10.78 7.77 -1.35
CA ARG A 93 -10.50 9.19 -1.06
C ARG A 93 -10.42 10.05 -2.31
N THR A 94 -9.86 9.52 -3.40
CA THR A 94 -9.78 10.25 -4.69
C THR A 94 -11.17 10.49 -5.26
N THR A 95 -12.03 9.46 -5.31
CA THR A 95 -13.41 9.60 -5.76
C THR A 95 -14.19 10.60 -4.91
N HIS A 96 -14.02 10.58 -3.58
CA HIS A 96 -14.65 11.58 -2.71
C HIS A 96 -14.25 13.01 -3.04
N GLU A 97 -12.96 13.26 -3.27
CA GLU A 97 -12.50 14.60 -3.63
C GLU A 97 -12.91 15.02 -5.04
N GLU A 98 -13.04 14.08 -5.98
CA GLU A 98 -13.61 14.33 -7.30
C GLU A 98 -15.09 14.74 -7.17
N LEU A 99 -15.89 14.02 -6.39
CA LEU A 99 -17.29 14.36 -6.12
C LEU A 99 -17.41 15.76 -5.49
N ARG A 100 -16.56 16.10 -4.52
CA ARG A 100 -16.56 17.45 -3.90
C ARG A 100 -16.19 18.57 -4.86
N ARG A 101 -15.38 18.28 -5.88
CA ARG A 101 -14.92 19.29 -6.85
C ARG A 101 -15.86 19.46 -8.03
N LEU A 102 -16.47 18.37 -8.48
CA LEU A 102 -17.24 18.33 -9.72
C LEU A 102 -18.73 18.61 -9.50
N LEU A 103 -19.28 18.26 -8.33
CA LEU A 103 -20.69 18.45 -8.03
C LEU A 103 -20.98 19.87 -7.53
N SER A 104 -22.15 20.38 -7.88
CA SER A 104 -22.69 21.60 -7.30
C SER A 104 -22.96 21.44 -5.80
N PRO A 105 -23.04 22.55 -5.04
CA PRO A 105 -23.35 22.49 -3.60
C PRO A 105 -24.66 21.77 -3.28
N ASP A 106 -25.65 21.79 -4.19
CA ASP A 106 -26.95 21.16 -4.00
C ASP A 106 -26.84 19.65 -4.17
N GLU A 107 -26.20 19.20 -5.25
CA GLU A 107 -25.90 17.78 -5.48
C GLU A 107 -25.03 17.17 -4.37
N GLN A 108 -24.07 17.93 -3.83
CA GLN A 108 -23.26 17.48 -2.70
C GLN A 108 -24.08 17.26 -1.42
N ARG A 109 -25.11 18.09 -1.19
CA ARG A 109 -26.02 17.92 -0.05
C ARG A 109 -26.94 16.73 -0.25
N ASP A 110 -27.49 16.57 -1.45
CA ASP A 110 -28.37 15.45 -1.80
C ASP A 110 -27.66 14.10 -1.68
N LEU A 111 -26.40 14.02 -2.13
CA LEU A 111 -25.57 12.82 -2.03
C LEU A 111 -24.85 12.68 -0.67
N ARG A 112 -25.03 13.64 0.24
CA ARG A 112 -24.38 13.67 1.57
C ARG A 112 -22.87 13.44 1.50
N VAL A 113 -22.19 14.06 0.53
CA VAL A 113 -20.76 13.84 0.28
C VAL A 113 -19.90 14.14 1.51
N ALA A 114 -20.29 15.13 2.32
CA ALA A 114 -19.60 15.49 3.56
C ALA A 114 -19.68 14.40 4.65
N ASP A 115 -20.67 13.50 4.57
CA ASP A 115 -20.93 12.47 5.58
C ASP A 115 -20.34 11.10 5.19
N ALA A 116 -19.77 10.97 3.98
CA ALA A 116 -19.35 9.69 3.40
C ALA A 116 -18.35 8.88 4.24
N PHE A 117 -17.58 9.54 5.13
CA PHE A 117 -16.59 8.89 6.00
C PHE A 117 -16.87 9.10 7.50
N LYS A 118 -18.08 9.55 7.87
CA LYS A 118 -18.48 9.57 9.28
C LYS A 118 -18.64 8.12 9.79
N PRO A 119 -18.30 7.86 11.08
CA PRO A 119 -18.51 6.55 11.69
C PRO A 119 -19.97 6.08 11.66
#